data_AF-A0A380ZVN2-F1
#
_entry.id   AF-A0A380ZVN2-F1
#
_cell.length_a   1.000
_cell.length_b   1.000
_cell.length_c   1.000
_cell.angle_alpha   90.00
_cell.angle_beta   90.00
_cell.angle_gamma   90.00
#
_symmetry.space_group_name_H-M   'P 1'
#
loop_
_entity.id
_entity.type
_entity.pdbx_description
1 polymer ?
#
loop_
_entity_poly.entity_id
_entity_poly.type
_entity_poly.pdbx_seq_one_letter_code
_entity_poly.pdbx_strand_id
1 'polypeptide(L)'
;MIIEIYPSLQNEIFVMKQYKRDFLFMGIFLTSIVLGSLSLHILEIPQRVHLLIAVLSAIVIFSILLLKILGKASIIGFFFLGTVVFKMFGVGYLAIFEPDFKIHLLYYFGFFWYYLLLEALYLVRSVKEQDKYHVKNHE
;
A
#
# COMPACT_ATOMS: atom_id res chain seq x y z
N MET A 1 22.02 33.30 -10.27
CA MET A 1 21.78 32.25 -11.29
C MET A 1 22.24 30.87 -10.81
N ILE A 2 23.54 30.63 -10.52
CA ILE A 2 24.02 29.32 -10.02
C ILE A 2 23.38 28.93 -8.65
N ILE A 3 23.10 29.93 -7.81
CA ILE A 3 22.57 29.75 -6.44
C ILE A 3 21.13 29.19 -6.42
N GLU A 4 20.32 29.44 -7.45
CA GLU A 4 18.94 28.93 -7.55
C GLU A 4 18.84 27.60 -8.33
N ILE A 5 19.80 27.32 -9.21
CA ILE A 5 19.84 26.09 -10.03
C ILE A 5 20.13 24.86 -9.18
N TYR A 6 20.95 24.99 -8.13
CA TYR A 6 21.35 23.88 -7.29
C TYR A 6 20.20 23.28 -6.44
N PRO A 7 19.38 24.08 -5.72
CA PRO A 7 18.25 23.56 -4.95
C PRO A 7 17.13 22.99 -5.84
N SER A 8 16.89 23.56 -7.03
CA SER A 8 15.88 23.03 -7.96
C SER A 8 16.26 21.65 -8.51
N LEU A 9 17.52 21.46 -8.95
CA LEU A 9 18.05 20.16 -9.39
C LEU A 9 18.00 19.11 -8.28
N GLN A 10 18.29 19.48 -7.03
CA GLN A 10 18.20 18.54 -5.91
C GLN A 10 16.77 18.08 -5.63
N ASN A 11 15.77 18.96 -5.78
CA ASN A 11 14.36 18.60 -5.66
C ASN A 11 13.93 17.67 -6.80
N GLU A 12 14.31 17.95 -8.05
CA GLU A 12 13.98 17.08 -9.18
C GLU A 12 14.59 15.68 -9.01
N ILE A 13 15.85 15.57 -8.60
CA ILE A 13 16.52 14.28 -8.34
C ILE A 13 15.81 13.52 -7.20
N PHE A 14 15.39 14.22 -6.15
CA PHE A 14 14.65 13.62 -5.04
C PHE A 14 13.30 13.06 -5.50
N VAL A 15 12.54 13.84 -6.26
CA VAL A 15 11.24 13.47 -6.84
C VAL A 15 11.39 12.29 -7.80
N MET A 16 12.38 12.31 -8.69
CA MET A 16 12.69 11.19 -9.60
C MET A 16 13.01 9.90 -8.84
N LYS A 17 13.83 9.98 -7.79
CA LYS A 17 14.15 8.82 -6.94
C LYS A 17 12.91 8.29 -6.23
N GLN A 18 12.00 9.17 -5.83
CA GLN A 18 10.73 8.81 -5.22
C GLN A 18 9.81 8.06 -6.19
N TYR A 19 9.58 8.58 -7.40
CA TYR A 19 8.79 7.91 -8.42
C TYR A 19 9.32 6.51 -8.77
N LYS A 20 10.64 6.37 -8.92
CA LYS A 20 11.26 5.05 -9.19
C LYS A 20 10.94 4.03 -8.09
N ARG A 21 10.91 4.47 -6.84
CA ARG A 21 10.60 3.59 -5.68
C ARG A 21 9.13 3.24 -5.62
N ASP A 22 8.25 4.21 -5.83
CA ASP A 22 6.80 3.97 -5.89
C ASP A 22 6.45 2.97 -7.00
N PHE A 23 7.07 3.13 -8.17
CA PHE A 23 6.93 2.18 -9.28
C PHE A 23 7.42 0.76 -8.92
N LEU A 24 8.58 0.65 -8.29
CA LEU A 24 9.13 -0.65 -7.86
C LEU A 24 8.21 -1.32 -6.83
N PHE A 25 7.68 -0.56 -5.86
CA PHE A 25 6.75 -1.08 -4.89
C PHE A 25 5.46 -1.58 -5.55
N MET A 26 4.92 -0.83 -6.51
CA MET A 26 3.76 -1.24 -7.29
C MET A 26 4.02 -2.54 -8.06
N GLY A 27 5.21 -2.70 -8.63
CA GLY A 27 5.63 -3.94 -9.27
C GLY A 27 5.63 -5.13 -8.31
N ILE A 28 6.20 -4.95 -7.10
CA ILE A 28 6.17 -5.98 -6.05
C ILE A 28 4.73 -6.34 -5.70
N PHE A 29 3.88 -5.33 -5.43
CA PHE A 29 2.49 -5.53 -5.05
C PHE A 29 1.70 -6.30 -6.13
N LEU A 30 1.83 -5.92 -7.40
CA LEU A 30 1.20 -6.63 -8.52
C LEU A 30 1.71 -8.06 -8.67
N THR A 31 3.02 -8.26 -8.50
CA THR A 31 3.62 -9.60 -8.54
C THR A 31 3.06 -10.47 -7.42
N SER A 32 2.91 -9.92 -6.21
CA SER A 32 2.30 -10.63 -5.09
C SER A 32 0.86 -11.07 -5.36
N ILE A 33 0.07 -10.25 -6.06
CA ILE A 33 -1.30 -10.62 -6.47
C ILE A 33 -1.26 -11.80 -7.44
N VAL A 34 -0.37 -11.77 -8.43
CA VAL A 34 -0.24 -12.86 -9.42
C VAL A 34 0.21 -14.15 -8.75
N LEU A 35 1.24 -14.09 -7.89
CA LEU A 35 1.75 -15.25 -7.16
C LEU A 35 0.72 -15.81 -6.17
N GLY A 36 -0.01 -14.93 -5.47
CA GLY A 36 -1.10 -15.32 -4.59
C GLY A 36 -2.20 -16.06 -5.35
N SER A 37 -2.66 -15.50 -6.47
CA SER A 37 -3.67 -16.14 -7.32
C SER A 37 -3.20 -17.49 -7.88
N LEU A 38 -1.94 -17.59 -8.32
CA LEU A 38 -1.36 -18.84 -8.80
C LEU A 38 -1.30 -19.90 -7.68
N SER A 39 -0.90 -19.51 -6.47
CA SER A 39 -0.84 -20.43 -5.32
C SER A 39 -2.22 -20.97 -4.95
N LEU A 40 -3.26 -20.13 -4.98
CA LEU A 40 -4.63 -20.54 -4.72
C LEU A 40 -5.18 -21.44 -5.83
N HIS A 41 -4.80 -21.19 -7.08
CA HIS A 41 -5.17 -22.06 -8.20
C HIS A 41 -4.60 -23.47 -8.03
N ILE A 42 -3.32 -23.58 -7.66
CA ILE A 42 -2.65 -24.88 -7.42
C ILE A 42 -3.30 -25.64 -6.27
N LEU A 43 -3.83 -24.93 -5.27
CA LEU A 43 -4.50 -25.50 -4.11
C LEU A 43 -6.01 -25.71 -4.32
N GLU A 44 -6.52 -25.44 -5.52
CA GLU A 44 -7.96 -25.50 -5.87
C GLU A 44 -8.85 -24.62 -4.98
N ILE A 45 -8.29 -23.53 -4.43
CA ILE A 45 -9.01 -22.58 -3.57
C ILE A 45 -9.60 -21.46 -4.43
N PRO A 46 -10.88 -21.09 -4.23
CA PRO A 46 -11.51 -20.00 -4.97
C PRO A 46 -10.74 -18.67 -4.87
N GLN A 47 -10.42 -18.05 -6.01
CA GLN A 47 -9.62 -16.81 -6.02
C GLN A 47 -10.42 -15.55 -5.69
N ARG A 48 -11.75 -15.62 -5.71
CA ARG A 48 -12.65 -14.47 -5.58
C ARG A 48 -12.37 -13.62 -4.34
N VAL A 49 -12.24 -14.28 -3.18
CA VAL A 49 -12.02 -13.58 -1.91
C VAL A 49 -10.61 -12.99 -1.84
N HIS A 50 -9.62 -13.69 -2.38
CA HIS A 50 -8.26 -13.16 -2.50
C HIS A 50 -8.20 -11.90 -3.38
N LEU A 51 -8.89 -11.90 -4.53
CA LEU A 51 -8.96 -10.73 -5.39
C LEU A 51 -9.68 -9.56 -4.71
N LEU A 52 -10.73 -9.82 -3.94
CA LEU A 52 -11.39 -8.78 -3.15
C LEU A 52 -10.43 -8.13 -2.14
N ILE A 53 -9.69 -8.95 -1.38
CA ILE A 53 -8.67 -8.46 -0.43
C ILE A 53 -7.60 -7.65 -1.17
N ALA A 54 -7.11 -8.15 -2.31
CA ALA A 54 -6.11 -7.46 -3.13
C ALA A 54 -6.62 -6.10 -3.64
N VAL A 55 -7.87 -6.01 -4.10
CA VAL A 55 -8.50 -4.76 -4.56
C VAL A 55 -8.63 -3.76 -3.42
N LEU A 56 -9.11 -4.19 -2.25
CA LEU A 56 -9.18 -3.34 -1.06
C LEU A 56 -7.79 -2.81 -0.66
N SER A 57 -6.75 -3.61 -0.88
CA SER A 57 -5.37 -3.23 -0.61
C SER A 57 -4.83 -2.24 -1.64
N ALA A 58 -5.14 -2.45 -2.91
CA ALA A 58 -4.81 -1.52 -3.99
C ALA A 58 -5.44 -0.13 -3.75
N ILE A 59 -6.72 -0.08 -3.35
CA ILE A 59 -7.41 1.19 -3.04
C ILE A 59 -6.66 1.97 -1.96
N VAL A 60 -6.15 1.32 -0.92
CA VAL A 60 -5.37 1.97 0.13
C VAL A 60 -4.05 2.50 -0.40
N ILE A 61 -3.30 1.69 -1.17
CA ILE A 61 -2.03 2.12 -1.78
C ILE A 61 -2.24 3.32 -2.71
N PHE A 62 -3.26 3.28 -3.58
CA PHE A 62 -3.61 4.39 -4.46
C PHE A 62 -4.02 5.64 -3.68
N SER A 63 -4.75 5.49 -2.58
CA SER A 63 -5.15 6.61 -1.74
C SER A 63 -3.94 7.26 -1.05
N ILE A 64 -2.96 6.47 -0.58
CA ILE A 64 -1.70 6.99 -0.04
C ILE A 64 -0.92 7.75 -1.12
N LEU A 65 -0.81 7.18 -2.33
CA LEU A 65 -0.20 7.84 -3.49
C LEU A 65 -0.87 9.17 -3.82
N LEU A 66 -2.19 9.19 -3.86
CA LEU A 66 -2.97 10.39 -4.15
C LEU A 66 -2.76 11.47 -3.09
N LEU A 67 -2.87 11.11 -1.80
CA LEU A 67 -2.65 12.06 -0.69
C LEU A 67 -1.23 12.63 -0.70
N LYS A 68 -0.24 11.82 -1.10
CA LYS A 68 1.15 12.24 -1.28
C LYS A 68 1.30 13.24 -2.42
N ILE A 69 0.71 12.98 -3.60
CA ILE A 69 0.71 13.91 -4.75
C ILE A 69 0.00 15.22 -4.39
N LEU A 70 -1.06 15.16 -3.58
CA LEU A 70 -1.80 16.33 -3.10
C LEU A 70 -1.07 17.10 -1.96
N GLY A 71 0.10 16.65 -1.52
CA GLY A 71 0.85 17.27 -0.42
C GLY A 71 0.19 17.14 0.95
N LYS A 72 -0.83 16.29 1.12
CA LYS A 72 -1.59 16.10 2.37
C LYS A 72 -0.97 15.02 3.27
N ALA A 73 0.34 15.13 3.48
CA ALA A 73 1.16 14.17 4.22
C ALA A 73 0.66 13.90 5.65
N SER A 74 0.23 14.96 6.34
CA SER A 74 -0.21 14.92 7.74
C SER A 74 -1.41 14.00 7.99
N ILE A 75 -2.23 13.74 6.97
CA ILE A 75 -3.46 12.96 7.08
C ILE A 75 -3.21 11.49 6.71
N ILE A 76 -2.12 11.16 6.01
CA ILE A 76 -1.89 9.81 5.45
C ILE A 76 -1.92 8.73 6.54
N GLY A 77 -1.28 8.98 7.69
CA GLY A 77 -1.28 8.04 8.81
C GLY A 77 -2.67 7.81 9.41
N PHE A 78 -3.46 8.88 9.59
CA PHE A 78 -4.83 8.79 10.10
C PHE A 78 -5.76 8.08 9.11
N PHE A 79 -5.65 8.41 7.83
CA PHE A 79 -6.38 7.74 6.76
C PHE A 79 -6.07 6.24 6.75
N PHE A 80 -4.79 5.86 6.81
CA PHE A 80 -4.40 4.45 6.87
C PHE A 80 -5.02 3.75 8.08
N LEU A 81 -4.91 4.32 9.27
CA LEU A 81 -5.51 3.73 10.48
C LEU A 81 -7.02 3.49 10.32
N GLY A 82 -7.76 4.47 9.78
CA GLY A 82 -9.17 4.32 9.48
C GLY A 82 -9.46 3.17 8.51
N THR A 83 -8.65 3.01 7.46
CA THR A 83 -8.79 1.90 6.52
C THR A 83 -8.48 0.54 7.14
N VAL A 84 -7.51 0.45 8.05
CA VAL A 84 -7.20 -0.80 8.78
C VAL A 84 -8.41 -1.21 9.63
N VAL A 85 -8.97 -0.29 10.41
CA VAL A 85 -10.16 -0.56 11.23
C VAL A 85 -11.32 -1.05 10.35
N PHE A 86 -11.60 -0.35 9.25
CA PHE A 86 -12.67 -0.73 8.32
C PHE A 86 -12.45 -2.13 7.72
N LYS A 87 -11.21 -2.45 7.33
CA LYS A 87 -10.87 -3.78 6.81
C LYS A 87 -11.04 -4.88 7.85
N MET A 88 -10.73 -4.63 9.12
CA MET A 88 -10.94 -5.60 10.20
C MET A 88 -12.43 -5.96 10.35
N PHE A 89 -13.33 -4.97 10.24
CA PHE A 89 -14.77 -5.23 10.18
C PHE A 89 -15.15 -6.02 8.92
N GLY A 90 -14.58 -5.70 7.76
CA GLY A 90 -14.80 -6.44 6.52
C GLY A 90 -14.37 -7.90 6.61
N VAL A 91 -13.22 -8.19 7.21
CA VAL A 91 -12.77 -9.57 7.48
C VAL A 91 -13.70 -10.28 8.44
N GLY A 92 -14.16 -9.61 9.51
CA GLY A 92 -15.16 -10.15 10.42
C GLY A 92 -16.47 -10.51 9.71
N TYR A 93 -16.93 -9.65 8.80
CA TYR A 93 -18.10 -9.92 7.96
C TYR A 93 -17.88 -11.16 7.06
N LEU A 94 -16.75 -11.23 6.36
CA LEU A 94 -16.41 -12.39 5.51
C LEU A 94 -16.34 -13.69 6.32
N ALA A 95 -15.78 -13.64 7.54
CA ALA A 95 -15.71 -14.78 8.45
C ALA A 95 -17.08 -15.31 8.88
N ILE A 96 -18.11 -14.45 8.94
CA ILE A 96 -19.46 -14.83 9.37
C ILE A 96 -20.35 -15.21 8.19
N PHE A 97 -20.24 -14.52 7.06
CA PHE A 97 -21.23 -14.61 5.97
C PHE A 97 -20.72 -15.29 4.70
N GLU A 98 -19.41 -15.36 4.46
CA GLU A 98 -18.85 -15.95 3.22
C GLU A 98 -18.39 -17.41 3.47
N PRO A 99 -19.05 -18.42 2.86
CA PRO A 99 -18.71 -19.83 3.10
C PRO A 99 -17.30 -20.20 2.66
N ASP A 100 -16.87 -19.70 1.49
CA ASP A 100 -15.52 -19.94 0.96
C ASP A 100 -14.46 -19.42 1.93
N PHE A 101 -14.70 -18.24 2.52
CA PHE A 101 -13.80 -17.66 3.50
C PHE A 101 -13.70 -18.49 4.78
N LYS A 102 -14.81 -19.09 5.23
CA LYS A 102 -14.82 -19.99 6.40
C LYS A 102 -14.01 -21.25 6.16
N ILE A 103 -14.19 -21.88 4.99
CA ILE A 103 -13.54 -23.16 4.65
C ILE A 103 -12.03 -22.97 4.51
N HIS A 104 -11.59 -21.88 3.88
CA HIS A 104 -10.17 -21.57 3.64
C HIS A 104 -9.66 -20.41 4.50
N LEU A 105 -10.16 -20.29 5.73
CA LEU A 105 -9.90 -19.19 6.66
C LEU A 105 -8.42 -18.84 6.75
N LEU A 106 -7.57 -19.83 6.99
CA LEU A 106 -6.14 -19.62 7.21
C LEU A 106 -5.45 -18.98 5.99
N TYR A 107 -5.83 -19.39 4.78
CA TYR A 107 -5.26 -18.86 3.54
C TYR A 107 -5.66 -17.40 3.32
N TYR A 108 -6.96 -17.10 3.36
CA TYR A 108 -7.41 -15.72 3.14
C TYR A 108 -7.01 -14.78 4.27
N PHE A 109 -6.98 -15.25 5.52
CA PHE A 109 -6.46 -14.49 6.64
C PHE A 109 -4.95 -14.23 6.50
N GLY A 110 -4.19 -15.23 6.03
CA GLY A 110 -2.78 -15.05 5.68
C GLY A 110 -2.57 -13.99 4.60
N PHE A 111 -3.34 -14.04 3.51
CA PHE A 111 -3.30 -13.01 2.46
C PHE A 111 -3.68 -11.63 3.00
N PHE A 112 -4.71 -11.54 3.83
CA PHE A 112 -5.11 -10.29 4.48
C PHE A 112 -3.94 -9.64 5.25
N TRP A 113 -3.27 -10.40 6.12
CA TRP A 113 -2.12 -9.89 6.87
C TRP A 113 -0.93 -9.55 5.98
N TYR A 114 -0.70 -10.37 4.96
CA TYR A 114 0.37 -10.13 3.99
C TYR A 114 0.17 -8.79 3.25
N TYR A 115 -1.04 -8.52 2.76
CA TYR A 115 -1.33 -7.25 2.09
C TYR A 115 -1.28 -6.07 3.06
N LEU A 116 -1.81 -6.24 4.28
CA LEU A 116 -1.72 -5.22 5.32
C LEU A 116 -0.26 -4.86 5.65
N LEU A 117 0.63 -5.86 5.70
CA LEU A 117 2.06 -5.65 5.88
C LEU A 117 2.66 -4.85 4.72
N LEU A 118 2.32 -5.18 3.47
CA LEU A 118 2.77 -4.42 2.30
C LEU A 118 2.32 -2.96 2.39
N GLU A 119 1.05 -2.71 2.71
CA GLU A 119 0.52 -1.34 2.88
C GLU A 119 1.25 -0.59 4.00
N ALA A 120 1.46 -1.23 5.16
CA ALA A 120 2.17 -0.62 6.28
C ALA A 120 3.62 -0.29 5.91
N LEU A 121 4.32 -1.19 5.21
CA LEU A 121 5.67 -0.95 4.70
C LEU A 121 5.69 0.23 3.72
N TYR A 122 4.68 0.34 2.85
CA TYR A 122 4.54 1.45 1.92
C TYR A 122 4.31 2.78 2.64
N LEU A 123 3.41 2.79 3.63
CA LEU A 123 3.11 3.96 4.46
C LEU A 123 4.36 4.45 5.20
N VAL A 124 5.00 3.56 5.97
CA VAL A 124 6.17 3.92 6.80
C VAL A 124 7.28 4.50 5.94
N ARG A 125 7.50 3.94 4.74
CA ARG A 125 8.46 4.50 3.79
C ARG A 125 8.04 5.86 3.25
N SER A 126 6.76 6.01 2.91
CA SER A 126 6.21 7.28 2.41
C SER A 126 6.36 8.40 3.42
N VAL A 127 6.04 8.14 4.70
CA VAL A 127 6.19 9.13 5.79
C VAL A 127 7.67 9.47 6.03
N LYS A 128 8.56 8.47 6.08
CA LYS A 128 10.01 8.71 6.25
C LYS A 128 10.62 9.57 5.15
N GLU A 129 10.11 9.49 3.93
CA GLU A 129 10.57 10.32 2.82
C GLU A 129 10.06 11.75 2.93
N GLN A 130 8.84 11.94 3.44
CA GLN A 130 8.25 13.25 3.69
C GLN A 130 9.01 13.99 4.80
N ASP A 131 9.36 13.34 5.90
CA ASP A 131 10.13 13.96 6.99
C ASP A 131 11.50 14.47 6.48
N LYS A 132 12.18 13.69 5.64
CA LYS A 132 13.46 14.09 5.04
C LYS A 132 13.33 15.29 4.10
N TYR A 133 12.20 15.45 3.43
CA TYR A 133 11.94 16.60 2.55
C TYR A 133 11.66 17.88 3.36
N HIS A 134 10.88 17.76 4.45
CA HIS A 134 10.59 18.90 5.33
C HIS A 134 11.84 19.44 6.03
N VAL A 135 12.72 18.57 6.54
CA VAL A 135 13.97 19.00 7.19
C VAL A 135 14.87 19.78 6.21
N LYS A 136 14.96 19.34 4.95
CA LYS A 136 15.88 19.89 3.96
C LYS A 136 15.45 21.25 3.36
N ASN A 137 14.19 21.65 3.51
CA ASN A 137 13.68 22.94 3.05
C ASN A 137 13.65 24.01 4.17
N HIS A 138 14.05 23.65 5.40
CA HIS A 138 14.13 24.56 6.55
C HIS A 138 15.57 24.79 7.05
N GLU A 139 16.56 24.22 6.38
CA GLU A 139 18.00 24.54 6.50
C GLU A 139 18.45 25.38 5.31
#